data_AF-X6MKJ0-F1
#
_entry.id   AF-X6MKJ0-F1
#
_cell.length_a   1.000
_cell.length_b   1.000
_cell.length_c   1.000
_cell.angle_alpha   90.00
_cell.angle_beta   90.00
_cell.angle_gamma   90.00
#
_symmetry.space_group_name_H-M   'P 1'
#
loop_
_entity.id
_entity.type
_entity.pdbx_description
1 polymer ?
#
loop_
_entity_poly.entity_id
_entity_poly.type
_entity_poly.pdbx_seq_one_letter_code
_entity_poly.pdbx_strand_id
1 'polypeptide(L)'
;VVPNPRDMTPVEATQNVKENPFSLSNNIEDPFKSLVSKAVLKKAEEMRANLRAEAKRVNDSVNEQTDSARAVLASLGLPASLESIQQEEGLPDSVWNRIAEIQKSGGFQELEVKSIDCKISHINE
;
A
#
# COMPACT_ATOMS: atom_id res chain seq x y z
N VAL A 1 78.79 17.03 -46.65
CA VAL A 1 78.17 18.03 -45.74
C VAL A 1 77.10 17.30 -44.96
N VAL A 2 77.23 17.18 -43.64
CA VAL A 2 76.25 16.52 -42.77
C VAL A 2 75.22 17.57 -42.33
N PRO A 3 73.91 17.38 -42.57
CA PRO A 3 72.90 18.37 -42.20
C PRO A 3 72.76 18.52 -40.69
N ASN A 4 72.44 19.73 -40.24
CA ASN A 4 72.32 20.07 -38.82
C ASN A 4 71.02 19.44 -38.27
N PRO A 5 70.98 18.82 -37.07
CA PRO A 5 69.82 18.06 -36.59
C PRO A 5 68.53 18.88 -36.41
N ARG A 6 68.66 20.21 -36.36
CA ARG A 6 67.52 21.14 -36.27
C ARG A 6 66.79 21.33 -37.61
N ASP A 7 67.43 20.98 -38.72
CA ASP A 7 66.88 21.11 -40.07
C ASP A 7 66.21 19.80 -40.53
N MET A 8 66.18 18.77 -39.68
CA MET A 8 65.52 17.49 -39.97
C MET A 8 64.06 17.53 -39.52
N THR A 9 63.17 16.97 -40.35
CA THR A 9 61.75 16.85 -40.00
C THR A 9 61.55 15.81 -38.90
N PRO A 10 60.79 16.12 -37.82
CA PRO A 10 60.50 15.16 -36.77
C PRO A 10 59.82 13.91 -37.32
N VAL A 11 60.29 12.73 -36.90
CA VAL A 11 59.67 11.46 -37.26
C VAL A 11 58.40 11.29 -36.45
N GLU A 12 57.26 11.08 -37.12
CA GLU A 12 55.99 10.85 -36.45
C GLU A 12 56.03 9.54 -35.65
N ALA A 13 55.73 9.64 -34.35
CA ALA A 13 55.66 8.48 -33.49
C ALA A 13 54.36 7.72 -33.77
N THR A 14 54.47 6.46 -34.19
CA THR A 14 53.33 5.55 -34.34
C THR A 14 53.15 4.75 -33.05
N GLN A 15 52.02 4.92 -32.38
CA GLN A 15 51.68 4.16 -31.18
C GLN A 15 50.84 2.94 -31.56
N ASN A 16 51.45 1.75 -31.48
CA ASN A 16 50.82 0.47 -31.85
C ASN A 16 50.20 -0.28 -30.66
N VAL A 17 49.86 0.42 -29.58
CA VAL A 17 49.25 -0.17 -28.39
C VAL A 17 47.86 0.40 -28.20
N LYS A 18 46.86 -0.48 -28.08
CA LYS A 18 45.49 -0.12 -27.74
C LYS A 18 45.25 -0.43 -26.27
N GLU A 19 44.53 0.46 -25.58
CA GLU A 19 44.03 0.19 -24.24
C GLU A 19 43.15 -1.05 -24.27
N ASN A 20 43.40 -2.00 -23.38
CA ASN A 20 42.60 -3.20 -23.27
C ASN A 20 41.44 -2.93 -22.32
N PRO A 21 40.18 -2.83 -22.79
CA PRO A 21 39.05 -2.63 -21.90
C PRO A 21 38.91 -3.85 -21.01
N PHE A 22 38.82 -3.61 -19.70
CA PHE A 22 38.53 -4.68 -18.76
C PHE A 22 37.18 -5.33 -19.11
N SER A 23 37.18 -6.65 -19.23
CA SER A 23 35.96 -7.44 -19.39
C SER A 23 35.94 -8.53 -18.33
N LEU A 24 34.78 -8.71 -17.71
CA LEU A 24 34.54 -9.82 -16.81
C LEU A 24 34.50 -11.11 -17.64
N SER A 25 35.25 -12.12 -17.22
CA SER A 25 35.26 -13.42 -17.87
C SER A 25 33.90 -14.11 -17.74
N ASN A 26 33.29 -14.48 -18.87
CA ASN A 26 31.92 -15.02 -18.97
C ASN A 26 31.68 -16.37 -18.26
N ASN A 27 32.71 -17.00 -17.68
CA ASN A 27 32.65 -18.34 -17.09
C ASN A 27 32.61 -18.36 -15.55
N ILE A 28 32.46 -17.20 -14.90
CA ILE A 28 32.30 -17.15 -13.44
C ILE A 28 30.80 -17.12 -13.14
N GLU A 29 30.28 -18.21 -12.59
CA GLU A 29 28.91 -18.25 -12.07
C GLU A 29 28.80 -17.32 -10.85
N ASP A 30 27.87 -16.37 -10.88
CA ASP A 30 27.67 -15.41 -9.80
C ASP A 30 26.98 -16.10 -8.60
N PRO A 31 27.66 -16.27 -7.45
CA PRO A 31 27.08 -16.89 -6.27
C PRO A 31 25.97 -16.04 -5.63
N PHE A 32 25.83 -14.77 -6.02
CA PHE A 32 24.84 -13.84 -5.49
C PHE A 32 23.71 -13.54 -6.48
N LYS A 33 23.55 -14.34 -7.54
CA LYS A 33 22.49 -14.17 -8.53
C LYS A 33 21.08 -14.14 -7.93
N SER A 34 20.86 -14.82 -6.80
CA SER A 34 19.59 -14.82 -6.07
C SER A 34 19.45 -13.64 -5.09
N LEU A 35 20.52 -12.90 -4.83
CA LEU A 35 20.52 -11.78 -3.89
C LEU A 35 19.91 -10.54 -4.56
N VAL A 36 18.81 -10.06 -4.00
CA VAL A 36 18.15 -8.85 -4.48
C VAL A 36 18.94 -7.63 -4.01
N SER A 37 19.18 -6.68 -4.91
CA SER A 37 19.89 -5.45 -4.57
C SER A 37 19.12 -4.64 -3.53
N LYS A 38 19.85 -3.97 -2.62
CA LYS A 38 19.25 -3.11 -1.59
C LYS A 38 18.37 -2.00 -2.17
N ALA A 39 18.72 -1.50 -3.37
CA ALA A 39 17.93 -0.51 -4.09
C ALA A 39 16.54 -1.06 -4.46
N VAL A 40 16.44 -2.30 -4.93
CA VAL A 40 15.17 -2.94 -5.27
C VAL A 40 14.34 -3.21 -4.02
N LEU A 41 14.97 -3.66 -2.93
CA LEU A 41 14.28 -3.86 -1.64
C LEU A 41 13.67 -2.57 -1.11
N LYS A 42 14.44 -1.48 -1.09
CA LYS A 42 13.96 -0.16 -0.66
C LYS A 42 12.75 0.29 -1.50
N LYS A 43 12.83 0.14 -2.82
CA LYS A 43 11.71 0.49 -3.72
C LYS A 43 10.47 -0.39 -3.51
N ALA A 44 10.67 -1.67 -3.22
CA ALA A 44 9.57 -2.58 -2.91
C ALA A 44 8.88 -2.22 -1.60
N GLU A 45 9.62 -1.78 -0.58
CA GLU A 45 9.06 -1.29 0.69
C GLU A 45 8.29 0.01 0.51
N GLU A 46 8.83 0.98 -0.23
CA GLU A 46 8.14 2.22 -0.58
C GLU A 46 6.82 1.93 -1.29
N MET A 47 6.82 1.00 -2.27
CA MET A 47 5.61 0.61 -2.98
C MET A 47 4.58 -0.07 -2.07
N ARG A 48 5.01 -0.94 -1.15
CA ARG A 48 4.09 -1.56 -0.17
C ARG A 48 3.49 -0.54 0.78
N ALA A 49 4.27 0.44 1.23
CA ALA A 49 3.77 1.52 2.08
C ALA A 49 2.70 2.34 1.34
N ASN A 50 2.96 2.70 0.08
CA ASN A 50 1.99 3.42 -0.75
C ASN A 50 0.70 2.62 -0.97
N LEU A 51 0.81 1.32 -1.26
CA LEU A 51 -0.36 0.46 -1.42
C LEU A 51 -1.20 0.37 -0.14
N ARG A 52 -0.57 0.28 1.03
CA ARG A 52 -1.30 0.29 2.32
C ARG A 52 -1.98 1.62 2.57
N ALA A 53 -1.29 2.73 2.31
CA ALA A 53 -1.86 4.06 2.45
C ALA A 53 -3.08 4.24 1.54
N GLU A 54 -2.98 3.79 0.29
CA GLU A 54 -4.06 3.88 -0.68
C GLU A 54 -5.24 2.96 -0.33
N ALA A 55 -4.97 1.73 0.08
CA ALA A 55 -6.01 0.80 0.54
C ALA A 55 -6.76 1.37 1.76
N LYS A 56 -6.03 1.96 2.71
CA LYS A 56 -6.63 2.64 3.87
C LYS A 56 -7.50 3.82 3.42
N ARG A 57 -6.98 4.68 2.54
CA ARG A 57 -7.72 5.84 1.99
C ARG A 57 -9.03 5.43 1.32
N VAL A 58 -9.01 4.37 0.52
CA VAL A 58 -10.21 3.83 -0.13
C VAL A 58 -11.19 3.26 0.90
N ASN A 59 -10.70 2.49 1.87
CA ASN A 59 -11.53 1.92 2.93
C ASN A 59 -12.21 3.02 3.77
N ASP A 60 -11.46 4.04 4.17
CA ASP A 60 -11.98 5.18 4.93
C ASP A 60 -13.06 5.93 4.13
N SER A 61 -12.81 6.16 2.83
CA SER A 61 -13.79 6.80 1.94
C SER A 61 -15.07 5.97 1.75
N VAL A 62 -14.95 4.65 1.62
CA VAL A 62 -16.12 3.76 1.52
C VAL A 62 -16.92 3.76 2.81
N ASN A 63 -16.26 3.74 3.97
CA ASN A 63 -16.92 3.80 5.27
C ASN A 63 -17.66 5.14 5.43
N GLU A 64 -17.02 6.26 5.12
CA GLU A 64 -17.63 7.59 5.18
C GLU A 64 -18.86 7.71 4.26
N GLN A 65 -18.77 7.22 3.03
CA GLN A 65 -19.89 7.21 2.10
C GLN A 65 -21.01 6.29 2.57
N THR A 66 -20.68 5.12 3.12
CA THR A 66 -21.66 4.18 3.66
C THR A 66 -22.39 4.77 4.87
N ASP A 67 -21.66 5.44 5.76
CA ASP A 67 -22.24 6.08 6.94
C ASP A 67 -23.11 7.28 6.55
N SER A 68 -22.67 8.07 5.57
CA SER A 68 -23.47 9.16 5.00
C SER A 68 -24.76 8.63 4.37
N ALA A 69 -24.67 7.56 3.57
CA ALA A 69 -25.85 6.92 2.96
C ALA A 69 -26.79 6.35 4.03
N ARG A 70 -26.26 5.71 5.08
CA ARG A 70 -27.04 5.23 6.22
C ARG A 70 -27.74 6.36 6.95
N ALA A 71 -27.06 7.49 7.18
CA ALA A 71 -27.64 8.66 7.83
C ALA A 71 -28.78 9.26 6.99
N VAL A 72 -28.62 9.33 5.67
CA VAL A 72 -29.67 9.78 4.74
C VAL A 72 -30.85 8.80 4.71
N LEU A 73 -30.59 7.48 4.64
CA LEU A 73 -31.67 6.49 4.66
C LEU A 73 -32.44 6.53 5.99
N ALA A 74 -31.72 6.67 7.11
CA ALA A 74 -32.31 6.81 8.43
C ALA A 74 -33.15 8.09 8.57
N SER A 75 -32.69 9.22 8.02
CA SER A 75 -33.46 10.48 8.04
C SER A 75 -34.74 10.41 7.19
N LEU A 76 -34.73 9.56 6.15
CA LEU A 76 -35.91 9.24 5.34
C LEU A 76 -36.78 8.13 5.96
N GLY A 77 -36.38 7.56 7.11
CA GLY A 77 -37.09 6.45 7.76
C GLY A 77 -37.06 5.14 6.97
N LEU A 78 -36.17 5.01 5.99
CA LEU A 78 -35.98 3.81 5.17
C LEU A 78 -34.96 2.90 5.86
N PRO A 79 -35.15 1.57 5.93
CA PRO A 79 -36.12 0.73 5.21
C PRO A 79 -37.49 0.57 5.89
N ALA A 80 -37.63 0.99 7.15
CA ALA A 80 -38.82 0.72 7.97
C ALA A 80 -40.11 1.31 7.39
N SER A 81 -40.05 2.50 6.79
CA SER A 81 -41.18 3.17 6.13
C SER A 81 -41.70 2.41 4.91
N LEU A 82 -40.83 1.64 4.24
CA LEU A 82 -41.20 0.86 3.05
C LEU A 82 -41.86 -0.46 3.45
N GLU A 83 -41.40 -1.08 4.54
CA GLU A 83 -41.94 -2.33 5.08
C GLU A 83 -43.21 -2.11 5.91
N SER A 84 -43.37 -0.96 6.59
CA SER A 84 -44.58 -0.61 7.34
C SER A 84 -45.81 -0.38 6.45
N ILE A 85 -45.61 -0.15 5.15
CA ILE A 85 -46.71 -0.09 4.17
C ILE A 85 -47.21 -1.51 3.82
N GLN A 86 -46.39 -2.54 4.05
CA GLN A 86 -46.70 -3.94 3.70
C GLN A 86 -47.20 -4.80 4.87
N GLN A 87 -46.94 -4.43 6.13
CA GLN A 87 -47.42 -5.15 7.31
C GLN A 87 -48.47 -4.33 8.09
N GLU A 88 -49.65 -4.91 8.29
CA GLU A 88 -50.78 -4.27 9.00
C GLU A 88 -50.59 -4.16 10.52
N GLU A 89 -49.74 -4.99 11.15
CA GLU A 89 -49.42 -4.93 12.59
C GLU A 89 -48.00 -5.46 12.89
N GLY A 90 -47.25 -4.76 13.76
CA GLY A 90 -45.94 -5.19 14.26
C GLY A 90 -44.75 -4.30 13.84
N LEU A 91 -43.56 -4.60 14.40
CA LEU A 91 -42.31 -4.01 13.91
C LEU A 91 -41.84 -4.73 12.63
N PRO A 92 -41.22 -4.02 11.66
CA PRO A 92 -40.77 -4.63 10.41
C PRO A 92 -39.74 -5.75 10.60
N ASP A 93 -39.77 -6.75 9.71
CA ASP A 93 -38.86 -7.90 9.74
C ASP A 93 -37.37 -7.48 9.68
N SER A 94 -37.04 -6.40 8.97
CA SER A 94 -35.68 -5.86 8.93
C SER A 94 -35.17 -5.39 10.30
N VAL A 95 -36.06 -4.85 11.14
CA VAL A 95 -35.74 -4.42 12.51
C VAL A 95 -35.54 -5.63 13.41
N TRP A 96 -36.39 -6.65 13.29
CA TRP A 96 -36.24 -7.89 14.06
C TRP A 96 -34.95 -8.64 13.74
N ASN A 97 -34.60 -8.74 12.45
CA ASN A 97 -33.33 -9.34 12.03
C ASN A 97 -32.14 -8.61 12.62
N ARG A 98 -32.19 -7.26 12.64
CA ARG A 98 -31.12 -6.44 13.23
C ARG A 98 -31.02 -6.61 14.74
N ILE A 99 -32.15 -6.72 15.45
CA ILE A 99 -32.17 -7.03 16.89
C ILE A 99 -31.53 -8.39 17.15
N ALA A 100 -31.89 -9.42 16.37
CA ALA A 100 -31.35 -10.76 16.51
C ALA A 100 -29.84 -10.80 16.24
N GLU A 101 -29.35 -10.08 15.22
CA GLU A 101 -27.92 -9.94 14.95
C GLU A 101 -27.16 -9.26 16.09
N ILE A 102 -27.71 -8.18 16.64
CA ILE A 102 -27.11 -7.47 17.79
C ILE A 102 -27.05 -8.39 19.00
N GLN A 103 -28.13 -9.12 19.32
CA GLN A 103 -28.16 -10.08 20.41
C GLN A 103 -27.16 -11.22 20.21
N LYS A 104 -27.04 -11.75 18.98
CA LYS A 104 -26.05 -12.78 18.63
C LYS A 104 -24.62 -12.29 18.78
N SER A 105 -24.38 -11.00 18.53
CA SER A 105 -23.06 -10.36 18.65
C SER A 105 -22.69 -10.01 20.10
N GLY A 106 -23.43 -10.50 21.09
CA GLY A 106 -23.20 -10.24 22.52
C GLY A 106 -24.00 -9.07 23.10
N GLY A 107 -24.84 -8.42 22.29
CA GLY A 107 -25.76 -7.39 22.72
C GLY A 107 -25.07 -6.18 23.35
N PHE A 108 -25.68 -5.64 24.40
CA PHE A 108 -25.16 -4.46 25.10
C PHE A 108 -23.87 -4.75 25.89
N GLN A 109 -23.70 -5.99 26.34
CA GLN A 109 -22.56 -6.40 27.16
C GLN A 109 -21.23 -6.32 26.38
N GLU A 110 -21.24 -6.70 25.11
CA GLU A 110 -20.06 -6.62 24.24
C GLU A 110 -19.63 -5.16 23.97
N LEU A 111 -20.60 -4.23 23.94
CA LEU A 111 -20.32 -2.81 23.79
C LEU A 111 -19.68 -2.20 25.05
N GLU A 112 -20.06 -2.66 26.24
CA GLU A 112 -19.41 -2.25 27.49
C GLU A 112 -17.96 -2.73 27.56
N VAL A 113 -17.69 -3.98 27.16
CA VAL A 113 -16.33 -4.53 27.13
C VAL A 113 -15.44 -3.76 26.15
N LYS A 114 -15.90 -3.50 24.92
CA LYS A 114 -15.16 -2.70 23.93
C LYS A 114 -14.97 -1.24 24.37
N SER A 115 -15.94 -0.67 25.08
CA SER A 115 -15.83 0.67 25.67
C SER A 115 -14.74 0.74 26.75
N ILE A 116 -14.60 -0.32 27.55
CA ILE A 116 -13.55 -0.44 28.56
C ILE A 116 -12.17 -0.58 27.90
N ASP A 117 -12.03 -1.42 26.86
CA ASP A 117 -10.75 -1.59 26.14
C ASP A 117 -10.29 -0.30 25.46
N CYS A 118 -11.21 0.52 24.94
CA CYS A 118 -10.90 1.83 24.36
C CYS A 118 -10.41 2.86 25.41
N LYS A 119 -10.90 2.77 26.66
CA LYS A 119 -10.43 3.63 27.75
C LYS A 119 -9.04 3.25 28.24
N ILE A 120 -8.69 1.96 28.20
CA ILE A 120 -7.37 1.48 28.66
C ILE A 120 -6.27 1.84 27.65
N SER A 121 -6.57 1.91 26.35
CA SER A 121 -5.59 2.31 25.33
C SER A 121 -5.24 3.81 25.35
N HIS A 122 -6.12 4.68 25.86
CA HIS A 122 -5.87 6.12 26.01
C HIS A 122 -5.18 6.52 27.32
N ILE A 123 -4.95 5.59 28.25
CA ILE A 123 -4.28 5.85 29.54
C ILE A 123 -2.78 5.50 29.48
N ASN A 124 -2.36 4.73 28.46
CA ASN A 124 -0.97 4.25 28.31
C ASN A 124 -0.16 5.00 27.24
N GLU A 125 -0.59 6.20 26.85
CA GLU A 125 0.16 7.14 25.99
C GLU A 125 0.45 8.43 26.77
#